data_AF-Q0IAK9-F1
#
_entry.id   AF-Q0IAK9-F1
#
_cell.length_a   1.000
_cell.length_b   1.000
_cell.length_c   1.000
_cell.angle_alpha   90.00
_cell.angle_beta   90.00
_cell.angle_gamma   90.00
#
_symmetry.space_group_name_H-M   'P 1'
#
loop_
_entity.id
_entity.type
_entity.pdbx_description
1 polymer ?
#
loop_
_entity_poly.entity_id
_entity_poly.type
_entity_poly.pdbx_seq_one_letter_code
_entity_poly.pdbx_strand_id
1 'polypeptide(L)' 'MVAGELPGDRRFWVCFESDSITSGKTIALAESGTEPSLLESFLIDEKRINLALLQSRLLQRLNGQKWLGGN' A
#
# COMPACT_ATOMS: atom_id res chain seq x y z
N MET A 1 -4.37 10.73 2.33
CA MET A 1 -3.94 9.74 1.31
C MET A 1 -2.44 9.89 1.11
N VAL A 2 -1.72 8.77 1.04
CA VAL A 2 -0.28 8.75 0.73
C VAL A 2 -0.11 8.00 -0.59
N ALA A 3 0.63 8.57 -1.52
CA ALA A 3 0.94 7.94 -2.80
C ALA A 3 2.46 7.87 -2.98
N GLY A 4 2.92 6.85 -3.71
CA GLY A 4 4.31 6.72 -4.10
C GLY A 4 4.45 6.14 -5.49
N GLU A 5 5.54 6.51 -6.14
CA GLU A 5 5.90 6.05 -7.47
C GLU A 5 7.25 5.32 -7.41
N LEU A 6 7.32 4.21 -8.13
CA LEU A 6 8.46 3.31 -8.22
C LEU A 6 8.92 3.24 -9.69
N PRO A 7 10.18 2.81 -9.93
CA PRO A 7 10.69 2.63 -11.29
C PRO A 7 9.76 1.81 -12.18
N GLY A 8 9.65 2.22 -13.46
CA GLY A 8 8.73 1.63 -14.42
C GLY A 8 7.28 2.08 -14.23
N ASP A 9 7.06 3.34 -13.84
CA ASP A 9 5.75 3.99 -13.67
C ASP A 9 4.76 3.23 -12.79
N ARG A 10 5.29 2.42 -11.85
CA ARG A 10 4.51 1.66 -10.88
C ARG A 10 4.10 2.57 -9.75
N ARG A 11 2.82 2.58 -9.41
CA ARG A 11 2.26 3.50 -8.43
C ARG A 11 1.49 2.75 -7.37
N PHE A 12 1.53 3.25 -6.15
CA PHE A 12 0.71 2.76 -5.06
C PHE A 12 0.06 3.91 -4.31
N TRP A 13 -1.09 3.61 -3.70
CA TRP A 13 -1.83 4.52 -2.85
C TRP A 13 -2.20 3.80 -1.55
N VAL A 14 -1.99 4.49 -0.43
CA VAL A 14 -2.54 4.13 0.88
C VAL A 14 -3.53 5.22 1.28
N CYS A 15 -4.80 4.85 1.29
CA CYS A 15 -5.90 5.75 1.60
C CYS A 15 -6.32 5.52 3.05
N PHE A 16 -6.38 6.59 3.83
CA PHE A 16 -6.84 6.58 5.22
C PHE A 16 -8.22 7.22 5.27
N GLU A 17 -9.14 6.62 6.01
CA GLU A 17 -10.50 7.15 6.21
C GLU A 17 -10.52 8.43 7.06
N SER A 18 -9.51 8.63 7.91
CA SER A 18 -9.35 9.85 8.71
C SER A 18 -7.87 10.18 8.93
N ASP A 19 -7.57 11.29 9.60
CA ASP A 19 -6.20 11.72 9.91
C ASP A 19 -5.55 10.94 11.06
N SER A 20 -5.86 9.64 11.17
CA SER A 20 -5.31 8.75 12.18
C SER A 20 -4.71 7.52 11.53
N ILE A 21 -3.52 7.13 11.99
CA ILE A 21 -2.84 5.91 11.55
C ILE A 21 -3.63 4.63 11.91
N THR A 22 -4.51 4.72 12.90
CA THR A 22 -5.37 3.62 13.35
C THR A 22 -6.70 3.56 12.61
N SER A 23 -6.98 4.49 11.68
CA SER A 23 -8.23 4.49 10.93
C SER A 23 -8.34 3.27 10.01
N GLY A 24 -9.54 3.04 9.49
CA GLY A 24 -9.72 2.22 8.31
C GLY A 24 -8.83 2.72 7.18
N LYS A 25 -8.26 1.79 6.43
CA LYS A 25 -7.33 2.10 5.35
C LYS A 25 -7.40 1.07 4.24
N THR A 26 -7.27 1.57 3.04
CA THR A 26 -7.26 0.79 1.81
C THR A 26 -5.96 1.00 1.06
N ILE A 27 -5.60 0.02 0.26
CA ILE A 27 -4.44 0.06 -0.62
C ILE A 27 -4.89 -0.14 -2.06
N ALA A 28 -4.31 0.63 -2.98
CA ALA A 28 -4.45 0.42 -4.41
C ALA A 28 -3.07 0.37 -5.05
N LEU A 29 -2.94 -0.45 -6.08
CA LEU A 29 -1.69 -0.68 -6.81
C LEU A 29 -1.99 -0.52 -8.31
N ALA A 30 -1.06 0.12 -9.03
CA ALA A 30 -1.12 0.24 -10.48
C ALA A 30 0.26 -0.05 -11.09
N GLU A 31 0.28 -0.91 -12.11
CA GLU A 31 1.46 -1.14 -12.94
C GLU A 31 1.61 -0.04 -14.01
N SER A 32 2.76 -0.05 -14.70
CA SER A 32 3.07 0.88 -15.79
C SER A 32 1.92 0.97 -16.79
N GLY A 33 1.46 2.19 -17.06
CA GLY A 33 0.40 2.44 -18.04
C GLY A 33 -0.99 1.95 -17.65
N THR A 34 -1.21 1.49 -16.42
CA THR A 34 -2.53 1.08 -15.92
C THR A 34 -3.06 2.08 -14.89
N GLU A 35 -4.39 2.21 -14.83
CA GLU A 35 -5.08 2.90 -13.75
C GLU A 35 -5.32 1.95 -12.58
N PRO A 36 -5.25 2.43 -11.33
CA PRO A 36 -5.59 1.62 -10.16
C PRO A 36 -7.06 1.22 -10.24
N SER A 37 -7.33 -0.06 -10.50
CA SER A 37 -8.68 -0.58 -10.70
C SER A 37 -9.28 -1.22 -9.44
N LEU A 38 -8.44 -1.59 -8.47
CA LEU A 38 -8.86 -2.31 -7.27
C LEU A 38 -8.43 -1.57 -6.00
N LEU A 39 -9.42 -1.30 -5.14
CA LEU A 39 -9.21 -0.89 -3.75
C LEU A 39 -9.30 -2.12 -2.85
N GLU A 40 -8.20 -2.46 -2.20
CA GLU A 40 -8.12 -3.58 -1.27
C GLU A 40 -8.08 -3.09 0.18
N SER A 41 -8.66 -3.88 1.09
CA SER A 41 -8.52 -3.66 2.53
C SER A 41 -7.06 -3.78 2.98
N PHE A 42 -6.60 -2.89 3.85
CA PHE A 42 -5.21 -2.88 4.34
C PHE A 42 -5.13 -2.86 5.87
N LEU A 43 -4.61 -3.95 6.46
CA LEU A 43 -4.45 -4.12 7.92
C LEU A 43 -5.75 -3.85 8.70
N ILE A 44 -6.84 -4.46 8.24
CA ILE A 44 -8.17 -4.34 8.88
C ILE A 44 -8.27 -5.20 10.15
N ASP A 45 -7.49 -6.28 10.25
CA ASP A 45 -7.52 -7.21 11.38
C ASP A 45 -6.53 -6.82 12.49
N GLU A 46 -5.59 -5.92 12.19
CA GLU A 46 -4.57 -5.47 13.13
C GLU A 46 -5.13 -4.49 14.17
N LYS A 47 -5.31 -4.99 15.40
CA LYS A 47 -5.78 -4.20 16.55
C LYS A 47 -4.83 -3.09 17.01
N ARG A 48 -3.52 -3.22 16.75
CA ARG A 48 -2.50 -2.23 17.10
C ARG A 48 -1.69 -1.87 15.88
N ILE A 49 -1.91 -0.66 15.37
CA ILE A 49 -1.15 -0.12 14.25
C ILE A 49 -0.04 0.78 14.79
N ASN A 50 1.16 0.60 14.27
CA ASN A 50 2.26 1.55 14.40
C ASN A 50 2.92 1.76 13.04
N LEU A 51 3.78 2.78 12.94
CA LEU A 51 4.42 3.15 11.68
C LEU A 51 5.28 2.02 11.10
N ALA A 52 6.03 1.30 11.94
CA ALA A 52 6.89 0.20 11.50
C ALA A 52 6.10 -0.98 10.90
N LEU A 53 4.94 -1.30 11.50
CA LEU A 53 4.03 -2.31 10.99
C LEU A 53 3.44 -1.89 9.64
N LEU A 54 3.04 -0.63 9.50
CA LEU A 54 2.55 -0.10 8.23
C LEU A 54 3.60 -0.20 7.13
N GLN A 55 4.83 0.26 7.42
CA GLN A 55 5.94 0.20 6.47
C GLN A 55 6.26 -1.24 6.07
N SER A 56 6.43 -2.14 7.05
CA SER A 56 6.75 -3.55 6.77
C SER A 56 5.67 -4.25 5.95
N ARG A 57 4.39 -3.97 6.21
CA ARG A 57 3.27 -4.56 5.47
C ARG A 57 3.11 -3.97 4.07
N LEU A 58 3.38 -2.69 3.91
CA LEU A 58 3.43 -2.06 2.59
C LEU A 58 4.56 -2.67 1.76
N LEU A 59 5.77 -2.79 2.32
CA LEU A 59 6.90 -3.44 1.64
C LEU A 59 6.59 -4.90 1.29
N GLN A 60 5.95 -5.66 2.17
CA GLN A 60 5.51 -7.03 1.87
C GLN A 60 4.53 -7.08 0.69
N ARG A 61 3.57 -6.15 0.61
CA ARG A 61 2.63 -6.07 -0.52
C ARG A 61 3.34 -5.75 -1.82
N LEU A 62 4.24 -4.76 -1.82
CA LEU A 62 5.03 -4.39 -3.00
C LEU A 62 5.96 -5.53 -3.44
N ASN A 63 6.57 -6.24 -2.49
CA ASN A 63 7.38 -7.43 -2.79
C ASN A 63 6.54 -8.59 -3.35
N GLY A 64 5.32 -8.77 -2.87
CA GLY A 64 4.37 -9.76 -3.39
C GLY A 64 4.04 -9.53 -4.87
N GLN A 65 4.02 -8.28 -5.32
CA GLN A 65 3.91 -7.91 -6.74
C GLN A 65 5.22 -8.04 -7.53
N LYS A 66 6.32 -8.48 -6.89
CA LYS A 66 7.68 -8.53 -7.45
C LYS A 66 8.19 -7.15 -7.89
N TRP A 67 7.83 -6.09 -7.16
CA TRP A 67 8.23 -4.74 -7.51
C TRP A 67 9.59 -4.31 -6.93
N LEU A 68 10.10 -5.00 -5.92
CA LEU A 68 11.30 -4.60 -5.18
C LEU A 68 12.58 -5.37 -5.56
N GLY A 69 12.52 -6.29 -6.53
CA GLY A 69 13.68 -7.09 -6.99
C GLY A 69 13.46 -8.60 -6.86
N GLY A 70 14.53 -9.38 -6.98
CA GLY A 70 14.48 -10.85 -6.92
C GLY A 70 14.26 -11.37 -5.50
N ASN A 71 13.38 -12.38 -5.38
CA ASN A 71 13.24 -13.21 -4.17
C ASN A 71 14.30 -14.31 -4.13
#